data_AF-A0A6B2S609-F1
#
_entry.id   AF-A0A6B2S609-F1
#
_cell.length_a   1.000
_cell.length_b   1.000
_cell.length_c   1.000
_cell.angle_alpha   90.00
_cell.angle_beta   90.00
_cell.angle_gamma   90.00
#
_symmetry.space_group_name_H-M   'P 1'
#
loop_
_entity.id
_entity.type
_entity.pdbx_description
1 polymer ?
#
loop_
_entity_poly.entity_id
_entity_poly.type
_entity_poly.pdbx_seq_one_letter_code
_entity_poly.pdbx_strand_id
1 'polypeptide(L)'
;MAEQSRRTFLRQVSAGGAVAGAAALVPALLGGADGTASAKPARTAPHAGPARRAAHRFAAPGVRYEVRVNMPAATVDQLASTGHRLLMFKAVQSEQSAGGLPVLWSSTSTYRTRTELAWTEQYYAFVTPGETPEGARLAGVGLTRVAPGQTLDVGPGVRSTVIGGGTPGAVTISDTTATPLSCGLAQPAPVGGAPVPVCALPLAGQGQTVVLPVGQVVLAFATGSPAPGSVVKTAPGPAVQVDLDRMSPADLSYDVESGWSWDGDFAAAVPGGGFVAALVHPAPGVRLGGGTGSGTPVSGITLRAVREPGAVAGASAGASADASADGEGAAQGVAAGPPAAVASTGTETRTTITCSLDPDSHVALHGRYLVEYRRARSGGQRALVRCTSVAAARGGAYTFKKLRQEGTDGR
;
A
#
# COMPACT_ATOMS: atom_id res chain seq x y z
N MET A 1 3.94 67.59 -22.86
CA MET A 1 3.30 66.52 -23.64
C MET A 1 2.39 65.80 -22.65
N ALA A 2 1.13 66.22 -22.47
CA ALA A 2 0.00 66.03 -23.41
C ALA A 2 -0.21 64.52 -23.65
N GLU A 3 -1.17 63.84 -23.01
CA GLU A 3 -2.65 63.99 -23.06
C GLU A 3 -3.26 63.39 -24.34
N GLN A 4 -4.40 62.69 -24.18
CA GLN A 4 -5.07 61.71 -25.08
C GLN A 4 -4.65 60.24 -24.80
N SER A 5 -5.56 59.26 -24.71
CA SER A 5 -6.97 59.20 -25.16
C SER A 5 -7.97 58.69 -24.12
N ARG A 6 -9.22 59.15 -24.22
CA ARG A 6 -10.38 58.80 -23.38
C ARG A 6 -11.65 58.83 -24.24
N ARG A 7 -12.65 57.97 -23.94
CA ARG A 7 -13.98 57.84 -24.60
C ARG A 7 -13.93 57.14 -25.98
N THR A 8 -14.85 56.23 -26.32
CA THR A 8 -16.24 56.44 -26.81
C THR A 8 -16.76 55.02 -27.24
N PHE A 9 -18.01 54.54 -27.12
CA PHE A 9 -19.31 55.07 -26.66
C PHE A 9 -20.23 53.93 -26.12
N LEU A 10 -21.46 54.28 -25.72
CA LEU A 10 -22.51 53.44 -25.11
C LEU A 10 -23.71 53.16 -26.04
N ARG A 11 -24.68 52.35 -25.53
CA ARG A 11 -26.12 52.22 -25.91
C ARG A 11 -26.47 51.37 -27.14
N GLN A 12 -27.65 50.72 -27.25
CA GLN A 12 -28.97 50.77 -26.55
C GLN A 12 -29.54 49.30 -26.48
N VAL A 13 -30.31 48.77 -25.52
CA VAL A 13 -31.69 49.11 -25.01
C VAL A 13 -32.73 49.05 -26.16
N SER A 14 -33.84 48.27 -26.17
CA SER A 14 -34.75 47.82 -25.09
C SER A 14 -35.74 46.67 -25.48
N ALA A 15 -36.29 46.00 -24.45
CA ALA A 15 -37.72 45.63 -24.26
C ALA A 15 -38.47 44.58 -25.13
N GLY A 16 -39.44 43.92 -24.47
CA GLY A 16 -40.53 43.12 -25.05
C GLY A 16 -40.30 41.60 -25.00
N GLY A 17 -41.15 40.79 -24.38
CA GLY A 17 -42.36 41.06 -23.60
C GLY A 17 -42.87 39.79 -22.90
N ALA A 18 -43.79 39.93 -21.94
CA ALA A 18 -44.41 38.80 -21.26
C ALA A 18 -45.67 38.32 -21.99
N VAL A 19 -45.91 37.01 -22.02
CA VAL A 19 -47.24 36.42 -22.28
C VAL A 19 -47.44 35.26 -21.29
N ALA A 20 -48.61 35.21 -20.68
CA ALA A 20 -49.00 34.17 -19.72
C ALA A 20 -50.02 33.20 -20.34
N GLY A 21 -50.12 32.00 -19.75
CA GLY A 21 -51.10 30.95 -20.10
C GLY A 21 -50.43 29.62 -20.44
N ALA A 22 -51.03 28.46 -20.14
CA ALA A 22 -52.21 28.19 -19.33
C ALA A 22 -52.12 26.74 -18.79
N ALA A 23 -52.98 26.37 -17.82
CA ALA A 23 -52.95 25.05 -17.20
C ALA A 23 -53.68 23.96 -18.01
N ALA A 24 -53.11 22.76 -18.04
CA ALA A 24 -53.76 21.46 -18.22
C ALA A 24 -52.87 20.43 -17.46
N LEU A 25 -53.24 19.76 -16.36
CA LEU A 25 -54.40 18.94 -15.98
C LEU A 25 -54.57 17.62 -16.80
N VAL A 26 -54.37 16.50 -16.08
CA VAL A 26 -54.95 15.14 -16.29
C VAL A 26 -54.30 14.27 -17.39
N PRO A 27 -54.25 12.91 -17.28
CA PRO A 27 -54.59 12.01 -16.17
C PRO A 27 -53.43 11.13 -15.64
N ALA A 28 -53.65 10.50 -14.49
CA ALA A 28 -52.96 9.27 -14.10
C ALA A 28 -53.46 8.07 -14.93
N LEU A 29 -52.58 7.11 -15.23
CA LEU A 29 -52.98 5.84 -15.82
C LEU A 29 -52.24 4.68 -15.15
N LEU A 30 -53.01 3.86 -14.44
CA LEU A 30 -52.59 2.59 -13.84
C LEU A 30 -52.26 1.60 -14.96
N GLY A 31 -51.09 0.98 -14.89
CA GLY A 31 -50.66 -0.09 -15.79
C GLY A 31 -49.72 -1.03 -15.06
N GLY A 32 -50.29 -2.04 -14.40
CA GLY A 32 -49.51 -3.07 -13.74
C GLY A 32 -48.89 -4.04 -14.75
N ALA A 33 -47.66 -4.46 -14.50
CA ALA A 33 -47.06 -5.63 -15.10
C ALA A 33 -46.18 -6.32 -14.05
N ASP A 34 -46.58 -7.51 -13.63
CA ASP A 34 -45.83 -8.35 -12.69
C ASP A 34 -44.52 -8.83 -13.33
N GLY A 35 -43.47 -8.03 -13.17
CA GLY A 35 -42.09 -8.44 -13.42
C GLY A 35 -41.51 -9.09 -12.18
N THR A 36 -41.70 -10.40 -12.00
CA THR A 36 -41.03 -11.18 -10.94
C THR A 36 -39.52 -11.27 -11.21
N ALA A 37 -38.81 -10.18 -10.89
CA ALA A 37 -37.37 -10.14 -10.85
C ALA A 37 -36.87 -11.14 -9.80
N SER A 38 -36.52 -12.33 -10.25
CA SER A 38 -35.93 -13.37 -9.40
C SER A 38 -34.58 -12.86 -8.90
N ALA A 39 -34.58 -12.31 -7.68
CA ALA A 39 -33.40 -11.83 -6.99
C ALA A 39 -32.48 -13.03 -6.71
N LYS A 40 -31.60 -13.34 -7.67
CA LYS A 40 -30.53 -14.31 -7.50
C LYS A 40 -29.68 -13.82 -6.31
N PRO A 41 -29.63 -14.56 -5.19
CA PRO A 41 -28.96 -14.06 -4.00
C PRO A 41 -27.49 -13.78 -4.32
N ALA A 42 -27.00 -12.65 -3.83
CA ALA A 42 -25.59 -12.28 -3.93
C ALA A 42 -24.76 -13.44 -3.38
N ARG A 43 -24.01 -14.10 -4.27
CA ARG A 43 -23.25 -15.30 -3.93
C ARG A 43 -22.03 -14.85 -3.14
N THR A 44 -22.13 -14.80 -1.82
CA THR A 44 -21.00 -14.65 -0.92
C THR A 44 -19.96 -15.71 -1.31
N ALA A 45 -18.80 -15.27 -1.79
CA ALA A 45 -17.83 -16.15 -2.43
C ALA A 45 -17.38 -17.24 -1.43
N PRO A 46 -17.61 -18.54 -1.73
CA PRO A 46 -17.25 -19.61 -0.81
C PRO A 46 -15.76 -19.93 -0.89
N HIS A 47 -15.17 -20.18 0.28
CA HIS A 47 -13.82 -20.71 0.51
C HIS A 47 -12.63 -20.01 -0.16
N ALA A 48 -12.00 -19.12 0.61
CA ALA A 48 -10.57 -18.86 0.50
C ALA A 48 -9.79 -20.16 0.81
N GLY A 49 -9.38 -20.89 -0.23
CA GLY A 49 -8.32 -21.87 -0.12
C GLY A 49 -6.99 -21.19 0.26
N PRO A 50 -6.00 -21.92 0.80
CA PRO A 50 -4.70 -21.33 1.18
C PRO A 50 -3.98 -20.81 -0.06
N ALA A 51 -4.10 -19.51 -0.30
CA ALA A 51 -3.50 -18.84 -1.44
C ALA A 51 -1.97 -18.97 -1.40
N ARG A 52 -1.42 -19.86 -2.23
CA ARG A 52 0.00 -19.86 -2.57
C ARG A 52 0.32 -18.50 -3.20
N ARG A 53 0.88 -17.58 -2.42
CA ARG A 53 1.38 -16.31 -2.93
C ARG A 53 2.61 -16.60 -3.79
N ALA A 54 2.41 -16.62 -5.11
CA ALA A 54 3.49 -16.43 -6.05
C ALA A 54 4.28 -15.16 -5.67
N ALA A 55 5.61 -15.21 -5.78
CA ALA A 55 6.41 -14.00 -5.65
C ALA A 55 5.97 -13.02 -6.73
N HIS A 56 5.62 -11.78 -6.34
CA HIS A 56 5.20 -10.76 -7.29
C HIS A 56 6.31 -10.56 -8.33
N ARG A 57 5.93 -10.62 -9.61
CA ARG A 57 6.86 -10.40 -10.71
C ARG A 57 7.06 -8.90 -10.87
N PHE A 58 8.25 -8.49 -11.30
CA PHE A 58 8.49 -7.08 -11.62
C PHE A 58 7.69 -6.73 -12.88
N ALA A 59 6.98 -5.60 -12.84
CA ALA A 59 6.39 -5.03 -14.03
C ALA A 59 7.52 -4.50 -14.93
N ALA A 60 7.79 -5.19 -16.04
CA ALA A 60 8.87 -4.82 -16.95
C ALA A 60 8.42 -3.69 -17.89
N PRO A 61 9.31 -2.75 -18.27
CA PRO A 61 8.97 -1.72 -19.25
C PRO A 61 8.50 -2.33 -20.56
N GLY A 62 7.50 -1.72 -21.19
CA GLY A 62 6.91 -2.22 -22.43
C GLY A 62 5.88 -3.34 -22.25
N VAL A 63 5.70 -3.91 -21.05
CA VAL A 63 4.56 -4.80 -20.76
C VAL A 63 3.26 -4.01 -20.90
N ARG A 64 2.27 -4.58 -21.58
CA ARG A 64 0.91 -4.04 -21.66
C ARG A 64 0.02 -4.78 -20.67
N TYR A 65 -0.70 -4.02 -19.86
CA TYR A 65 -1.76 -4.55 -19.01
C TYR A 65 -3.12 -3.98 -19.43
N GLU A 66 -4.18 -4.72 -19.10
CA GLU A 66 -5.55 -4.36 -19.43
C GLU A 66 -6.50 -4.80 -18.31
N VAL A 67 -7.42 -3.93 -17.92
CA VAL A 67 -8.55 -4.24 -17.03
C VAL A 67 -9.85 -3.91 -17.74
N ARG A 68 -10.82 -4.82 -17.66
CA ARG A 68 -12.16 -4.65 -18.19
C ARG A 68 -13.14 -4.61 -17.02
N VAL A 69 -13.98 -3.59 -16.98
CA VAL A 69 -15.03 -3.43 -15.97
C VAL A 69 -16.38 -3.51 -16.69
N ASN A 70 -17.11 -4.59 -16.40
CA ASN A 70 -18.47 -4.80 -16.89
C ASN A 70 -19.47 -4.26 -15.87
N MET A 71 -20.49 -3.54 -16.32
CA MET A 71 -21.50 -2.90 -15.46
C MET A 71 -22.90 -2.98 -16.09
N PRO A 72 -23.95 -3.24 -15.30
CA PRO A 72 -25.33 -3.05 -15.76
C PRO A 72 -25.58 -1.60 -16.19
N ALA A 73 -26.47 -1.38 -17.17
CA ALA A 73 -26.82 -0.04 -17.65
C ALA A 73 -27.31 0.87 -16.51
N ALA A 74 -28.19 0.36 -15.63
CA ALA A 74 -28.67 1.09 -14.46
C ALA A 74 -27.55 1.55 -13.52
N THR A 75 -26.51 0.72 -13.31
CA THR A 75 -25.32 1.10 -12.53
C THR A 75 -24.55 2.23 -13.23
N VAL A 76 -24.38 2.19 -14.55
CA VAL A 76 -23.72 3.27 -15.31
C VAL A 76 -24.50 4.58 -15.18
N ASP A 77 -25.81 4.54 -15.35
CA ASP A 77 -26.70 5.70 -15.27
C ASP A 77 -26.73 6.30 -13.85
N GLN A 78 -26.77 5.46 -12.81
CA GLN A 78 -26.73 5.87 -11.40
C GLN A 78 -25.38 6.51 -11.04
N LEU A 79 -24.26 5.90 -11.42
CA LEU A 79 -22.92 6.47 -11.20
C LEU A 79 -22.75 7.82 -11.93
N ALA A 80 -23.20 7.91 -13.18
CA ALA A 80 -23.06 9.13 -13.98
C ALA A 80 -23.92 10.28 -13.43
N SER A 81 -25.20 10.01 -13.12
CA SER A 81 -26.13 11.02 -12.58
C SER A 81 -25.76 11.53 -11.19
N THR A 82 -25.07 10.71 -10.39
CA THR A 82 -24.56 11.09 -9.07
C THR A 82 -23.12 11.63 -9.09
N GLY A 83 -22.50 11.78 -10.27
CA GLY A 83 -21.17 12.36 -10.42
C GLY A 83 -20.02 11.48 -9.92
N HIS A 84 -20.21 10.16 -9.85
CA HIS A 84 -19.12 9.24 -9.52
C HIS A 84 -18.06 9.19 -10.62
N ARG A 85 -16.82 8.94 -10.23
CA ARG A 85 -15.68 8.73 -11.13
C ARG A 85 -15.03 7.39 -10.82
N LEU A 86 -14.60 6.68 -11.88
CA LEU A 86 -13.76 5.50 -11.75
C LEU A 86 -12.33 5.96 -11.47
N LEU A 87 -11.83 5.59 -10.30
CA LEU A 87 -10.53 5.97 -9.78
C LEU A 87 -9.57 4.80 -9.86
N MET A 88 -8.31 5.09 -10.15
CA MET A 88 -7.28 4.09 -10.33
C MET A 88 -5.96 4.51 -9.68
N PHE A 89 -5.38 3.56 -8.95
CA PHE A 89 -4.10 3.69 -8.26
C PHE A 89 -3.22 2.51 -8.69
N LYS A 90 -1.90 2.70 -8.83
CA LYS A 90 -0.96 1.58 -8.98
C LYS A 90 -0.34 1.23 -7.64
N ALA A 91 -0.11 -0.06 -7.41
CA ALA A 91 0.73 -0.48 -6.31
C ALA A 91 2.22 -0.40 -6.68
N VAL A 92 3.04 -0.28 -5.64
CA VAL A 92 4.51 -0.44 -5.68
C VAL A 92 4.96 -1.29 -4.50
N GLN A 93 6.18 -1.81 -4.55
CA GLN A 93 6.87 -2.26 -3.34
C GLN A 93 8.07 -1.34 -3.03
N SER A 94 8.37 -1.13 -1.76
CA SER A 94 9.56 -0.40 -1.34
C SER A 94 10.10 -0.93 -0.02
N GLU A 95 11.41 -0.87 0.19
CA GLU A 95 12.01 -1.14 1.51
C GLU A 95 11.59 -0.07 2.52
N GLN A 96 11.38 1.17 2.03
CA GLN A 96 10.91 2.34 2.78
C GLN A 96 9.37 2.49 2.70
N SER A 97 8.62 1.37 2.72
CA SER A 97 7.14 1.41 2.67
C SER A 97 6.50 2.11 3.87
N ALA A 98 7.21 2.19 5.01
CA ALA A 98 6.76 2.92 6.19
C ALA A 98 6.72 4.44 5.92
N GLY A 99 5.52 5.02 6.01
CA GLY A 99 5.29 6.43 5.64
C GLY A 99 5.04 6.67 4.14
N GLY A 100 5.13 5.63 3.31
CA GLY A 100 4.76 5.72 1.90
C GLY A 100 3.25 5.83 1.69
N LEU A 101 2.84 6.73 0.81
CA LEU A 101 1.44 7.07 0.55
C LEU A 101 1.12 6.84 -0.95
N PRO A 102 -0.04 6.25 -1.30
CA PRO A 102 -0.41 6.12 -2.70
C PRO A 102 -0.92 7.46 -3.26
N VAL A 103 -0.76 7.61 -4.57
CA VAL A 103 -1.19 8.79 -5.33
C VAL A 103 -2.23 8.35 -6.35
N LEU A 104 -3.30 9.14 -6.49
CA LEU A 104 -4.32 8.92 -7.51
C LEU A 104 -3.68 9.04 -8.91
N TRP A 105 -3.56 7.91 -9.61
CA TRP A 105 -2.88 7.84 -10.89
C TRP A 105 -3.77 8.27 -12.04
N SER A 106 -5.05 7.85 -12.02
CA SER A 106 -6.03 8.15 -13.06
C SER A 106 -7.44 8.28 -12.48
N SER A 107 -8.28 9.11 -13.12
CA SER A 107 -9.68 9.32 -12.75
C SER A 107 -10.53 9.66 -13.97
N THR A 108 -11.58 8.89 -14.24
CA THR A 108 -12.47 9.10 -15.39
C THR A 108 -13.96 9.11 -15.01
N SER A 109 -14.71 10.01 -15.64
CA SER A 109 -16.18 10.02 -15.64
C SER A 109 -16.77 9.42 -16.92
N THR A 110 -15.94 9.01 -17.88
CA THR A 110 -16.37 8.43 -19.17
C THR A 110 -16.23 6.91 -19.14
N TYR A 111 -17.10 6.25 -18.39
CA TYR A 111 -17.24 4.80 -18.35
C TYR A 111 -18.55 4.36 -19.04
N ARG A 112 -18.64 3.08 -19.38
CA ARG A 112 -19.76 2.43 -20.09
C ARG A 112 -20.02 1.04 -19.52
N THR A 113 -21.09 0.39 -19.97
CA THR A 113 -21.45 -1.00 -19.60
C THR A 113 -20.32 -2.01 -19.80
N ARG A 114 -19.40 -1.73 -20.72
CA ARG A 114 -18.06 -2.32 -20.78
C ARG A 114 -17.04 -1.19 -20.88
N THR A 115 -16.19 -1.06 -19.85
CA THR A 115 -15.13 -0.06 -19.77
C THR A 115 -13.78 -0.77 -19.83
N GLU A 116 -12.91 -0.38 -20.77
CA GLU A 116 -11.58 -0.98 -20.95
C GLU A 116 -10.50 0.03 -20.56
N LEU A 117 -9.62 -0.37 -19.65
CA LEU A 117 -8.48 0.41 -19.17
C LEU A 117 -7.20 -0.32 -19.58
N ALA A 118 -6.49 0.20 -20.57
CA ALA A 118 -5.24 -0.39 -21.05
C ALA A 118 -4.09 0.61 -20.98
N TRP A 119 -2.90 0.13 -20.65
CA TRP A 119 -1.68 0.94 -20.62
C TRP A 119 -0.45 0.07 -20.86
N THR A 120 0.65 0.74 -21.19
CA THR A 120 1.98 0.13 -21.30
C THR A 120 2.87 0.65 -20.17
N GLU A 121 3.66 -0.23 -19.57
CA GLU A 121 4.59 0.13 -18.51
C GLU A 121 5.72 1.04 -19.01
N GLN A 122 5.75 2.27 -18.51
CA GLN A 122 6.78 3.26 -18.77
C GLN A 122 7.00 4.11 -17.53
N TYR A 123 8.20 4.04 -16.96
CA TYR A 123 8.49 4.67 -15.68
C TYR A 123 9.19 6.02 -15.80
N TYR A 124 8.82 6.87 -14.86
CA TYR A 124 9.46 8.11 -14.52
C TYR A 124 9.67 8.11 -13.00
N ALA A 125 10.68 8.83 -12.52
CA ALA A 125 10.84 9.12 -11.11
C ALA A 125 10.75 10.63 -10.90
N PHE A 126 10.28 11.00 -9.71
CA PHE A 126 10.18 12.39 -9.26
C PHE A 126 10.78 12.52 -7.87
N VAL A 127 11.16 13.75 -7.54
CA VAL A 127 11.59 14.14 -6.20
C VAL A 127 11.08 15.55 -5.92
N THR A 128 10.68 15.82 -4.67
CA THR A 128 10.22 17.12 -4.18
C THR A 128 10.85 17.42 -2.82
N PRO A 129 11.13 18.69 -2.48
CA PRO A 129 11.58 19.06 -1.13
C PRO A 129 10.55 18.70 -0.06
N GLY A 130 11.02 18.24 1.10
CA GLY A 130 10.21 18.02 2.30
C GLY A 130 9.30 16.78 2.24
N GLU A 131 8.48 16.62 3.28
CA GLU A 131 7.50 15.54 3.39
C GLU A 131 6.26 15.84 2.54
N THR A 132 5.65 14.80 1.97
CA THR A 132 4.38 14.93 1.24
C THR A 132 3.20 14.54 2.13
N PRO A 133 2.33 15.49 2.57
CA PRO A 133 1.16 15.17 3.39
C PRO A 133 0.01 14.57 2.57
N GLU A 134 -1.04 14.12 3.25
CA GLU A 134 -2.29 13.71 2.59
C GLU A 134 -2.97 14.89 1.89
N GLY A 135 -3.63 14.64 0.76
CA GLY A 135 -4.29 15.67 -0.05
C GLY A 135 -3.33 16.53 -0.88
N ALA A 136 -2.02 16.48 -0.60
CA ALA A 136 -1.00 17.15 -1.41
C ALA A 136 -1.09 16.73 -2.88
N ARG A 137 -0.92 17.68 -3.80
CA ARG A 137 -1.00 17.46 -5.24
C ARG A 137 0.38 17.55 -5.88
N LEU A 138 0.92 16.40 -6.27
CA LEU A 138 2.21 16.23 -6.94
C LEU A 138 2.12 16.42 -8.47
N ALA A 139 1.16 17.20 -8.95
CA ALA A 139 1.04 17.52 -10.37
C ALA A 139 2.02 18.63 -10.76
N GLY A 140 2.78 18.43 -11.84
CA GLY A 140 3.76 19.42 -12.32
C GLY A 140 5.12 19.39 -11.61
N VAL A 141 5.37 18.39 -10.75
CA VAL A 141 6.74 18.11 -10.25
C VAL A 141 7.66 17.72 -11.40
N GLY A 142 8.97 17.93 -11.23
CA GLY A 142 9.96 17.50 -12.22
C GLY A 142 9.97 15.98 -12.37
N LEU A 143 9.71 15.49 -13.59
CA LEU A 143 9.68 14.06 -13.92
C LEU A 143 10.88 13.69 -14.78
N THR A 144 11.63 12.68 -14.36
CA THR A 144 12.78 12.15 -15.11
C THR A 144 12.48 10.73 -15.57
N ARG A 145 12.58 10.45 -16.87
CA ARG A 145 12.34 9.09 -17.42
C ARG A 145 13.43 8.14 -16.93
N VAL A 146 13.05 7.00 -16.39
CA VAL A 146 13.96 6.03 -15.77
C VAL A 146 13.49 4.60 -16.07
N ALA A 147 14.42 3.65 -16.17
CA ALA A 147 14.14 2.23 -16.32
C ALA A 147 14.48 1.46 -15.04
N PRO A 148 13.83 0.31 -14.75
CA PRO A 148 14.25 -0.57 -13.67
C PRO A 148 15.68 -1.07 -13.89
N GLY A 149 16.46 -1.15 -12.82
CA GLY A 149 17.92 -1.35 -12.86
C GLY A 149 18.74 -0.07 -13.01
N GLN A 150 18.11 1.11 -13.05
CA GLN A 150 18.78 2.42 -13.04
C GLN A 150 18.58 3.17 -11.72
N THR A 151 19.42 4.18 -11.51
CA THR A 151 19.35 5.07 -10.34
C THR A 151 19.07 6.49 -10.79
N LEU A 152 18.11 7.15 -10.14
CA LEU A 152 17.96 8.60 -10.17
C LEU A 152 18.84 9.18 -9.05
N ASP A 153 19.96 9.77 -9.42
CA ASP A 153 20.85 10.47 -8.49
C ASP A 153 20.41 11.93 -8.33
N VAL A 154 20.28 12.38 -7.09
CA VAL A 154 19.67 13.66 -6.73
C VAL A 154 20.69 14.54 -6.03
N GLY A 155 20.93 15.72 -6.61
CA GLY A 155 21.85 16.73 -6.11
C GLY A 155 21.18 18.00 -5.58
N PRO A 156 21.98 18.98 -5.14
CA PRO A 156 21.50 20.24 -4.59
C PRO A 156 20.44 20.94 -5.45
N GLY A 157 19.37 21.41 -4.81
CA GLY A 157 18.23 22.03 -5.50
C GLY A 157 17.33 21.04 -6.23
N VAL A 158 17.34 19.76 -5.84
CA VAL A 158 16.57 18.67 -6.47
C VAL A 158 16.87 18.52 -7.97
N ARG A 159 18.16 18.72 -8.31
CA ARG A 159 18.66 18.47 -9.66
C ARG A 159 18.94 16.98 -9.80
N SER A 160 18.25 16.32 -10.72
CA SER A 160 18.31 14.87 -10.85
C SER A 160 18.97 14.42 -12.15
N THR A 161 19.82 13.40 -12.08
CA THR A 161 20.45 12.75 -13.24
C THR A 161 20.20 11.24 -13.17
N VAL A 162 19.89 10.61 -14.31
CA VAL A 162 19.80 9.14 -14.37
C VAL A 162 21.16 8.57 -14.67
N ILE A 163 21.63 7.68 -13.79
CA ILE A 163 22.88 6.93 -13.95
C ILE A 163 22.58 5.44 -14.12
N GLY A 164 23.49 4.73 -14.79
CA GLY A 164 23.43 3.28 -14.92
C GLY A 164 23.73 2.58 -13.59
N GLY A 165 23.15 1.40 -13.39
CA GLY A 165 23.25 0.67 -12.13
C GLY A 165 22.17 1.08 -11.12
N GLY A 166 21.97 0.22 -10.13
CA GLY A 166 20.84 0.27 -9.20
C GLY A 166 20.37 -1.14 -8.89
N THR A 167 19.22 -1.25 -8.21
CA THR A 167 18.63 -2.55 -7.88
C THR A 167 17.95 -3.17 -9.11
N PRO A 168 18.32 -4.39 -9.56
CA PRO A 168 17.66 -5.04 -10.71
C PRO A 168 16.16 -5.20 -10.50
N GLY A 169 15.35 -4.83 -11.50
CA GLY A 169 13.89 -4.88 -11.43
C GLY A 169 13.24 -3.74 -10.63
N ALA A 170 14.02 -2.81 -10.06
CA ALA A 170 13.53 -1.66 -9.31
C ALA A 170 14.13 -0.35 -9.83
N VAL A 171 13.54 0.79 -9.46
CA VAL A 171 14.16 2.10 -9.59
C VAL A 171 14.78 2.47 -8.24
N THR A 172 16.08 2.77 -8.23
CA THR A 172 16.73 3.37 -7.06
C THR A 172 16.65 4.89 -7.17
N ILE A 173 16.33 5.58 -6.08
CA ILE A 173 16.41 7.04 -5.98
C ILE A 173 17.38 7.36 -4.84
N SER A 174 18.48 8.04 -5.15
CA SER A 174 19.59 8.31 -4.22
C SER A 174 19.71 9.81 -4.00
N ASP A 175 19.66 10.27 -2.75
CA ASP A 175 19.90 11.66 -2.39
C ASP A 175 21.35 11.84 -1.92
N THR A 176 22.06 12.78 -2.54
CA THR A 176 23.42 13.18 -2.14
C THR A 176 23.44 14.36 -1.17
N THR A 177 22.29 15.02 -0.97
CA THR A 177 22.11 16.17 -0.07
C THR A 177 21.76 15.73 1.35
N ALA A 178 21.87 16.64 2.33
CA ALA A 178 21.50 16.34 3.72
C ALA A 178 20.03 16.67 4.07
N THR A 179 19.24 17.11 3.09
CA THR A 179 17.88 17.63 3.33
C THR A 179 16.85 16.54 3.04
N PRO A 180 15.93 16.20 3.97
CA PRO A 180 14.87 15.24 3.67
C PRO A 180 13.99 15.65 2.50
N LEU A 181 13.72 14.70 1.61
CA LEU A 181 12.92 14.86 0.40
C LEU A 181 11.75 13.86 0.42
N SER A 182 10.84 14.01 -0.53
CA SER A 182 9.88 12.97 -0.89
C SER A 182 10.07 12.59 -2.36
N CYS A 183 9.96 11.30 -2.66
CA CYS A 183 10.24 10.76 -3.98
C CYS A 183 9.21 9.69 -4.37
N GLY A 184 9.26 9.20 -5.61
CA GLY A 184 8.47 8.06 -6.02
C GLY A 184 8.48 7.83 -7.53
N LEU A 185 7.65 6.89 -7.95
CA LEU A 185 7.41 6.60 -9.35
C LEU A 185 6.26 7.43 -9.92
N ALA A 186 6.33 7.72 -11.21
CA ALA A 186 5.29 8.32 -12.02
C ALA A 186 5.15 7.57 -13.36
N GLN A 187 3.94 7.56 -13.92
CA GLN A 187 3.62 6.74 -15.10
C GLN A 187 2.51 7.39 -15.96
N PRO A 188 2.53 7.30 -17.30
CA PRO A 188 1.43 7.75 -18.14
C PRO A 188 0.11 7.04 -17.80
N ALA A 189 -0.97 7.78 -17.59
CA ALA A 189 -2.26 7.22 -17.22
C ALA A 189 -2.95 6.48 -18.40
N PRO A 190 -3.85 5.51 -18.14
CA PRO A 190 -4.55 4.77 -19.20
C PRO A 190 -5.44 5.64 -20.09
N VAL A 191 -5.95 6.75 -19.56
CA VAL A 191 -6.75 7.75 -20.31
C VAL A 191 -5.89 8.78 -21.04
N GLY A 192 -4.59 8.50 -21.20
CA GLY A 192 -3.61 9.38 -21.83
C GLY A 192 -3.13 10.52 -20.93
N GLY A 193 -2.28 11.38 -21.50
CA GLY A 193 -1.73 12.56 -20.84
C GLY A 193 -0.27 12.40 -20.37
N ALA A 194 0.21 13.42 -19.64
CA ALA A 194 1.53 13.41 -19.04
C ALA A 194 1.64 12.32 -17.96
N PRO A 195 2.85 11.83 -17.62
CA PRO A 195 3.01 10.87 -16.53
C PRO A 195 2.58 11.50 -15.19
N VAL A 196 1.92 10.71 -14.36
CA VAL A 196 1.39 11.13 -13.05
C VAL A 196 2.06 10.29 -11.96
N PRO A 197 2.51 10.88 -10.84
CA PRO A 197 2.99 10.13 -9.67
C PRO A 197 1.98 9.07 -9.21
N VAL A 198 2.49 7.91 -8.80
CA VAL A 198 1.67 6.76 -8.33
C VAL A 198 1.90 6.43 -6.86
N CYS A 199 3.05 6.82 -6.32
CA CYS A 199 3.37 6.74 -4.90
C CYS A 199 4.18 7.98 -4.48
N ALA A 200 4.13 8.31 -3.19
CA ALA A 200 4.98 9.28 -2.54
C ALA A 200 5.62 8.61 -1.32
N LEU A 201 6.94 8.50 -1.32
CA LEU A 201 7.76 7.84 -0.31
C LEU A 201 8.66 8.88 0.36
N PRO A 202 8.99 8.72 1.65
CA PRO A 202 10.05 9.51 2.27
C PRO A 202 11.41 9.15 1.66
N LEU A 203 12.28 10.14 1.52
CA LEU A 203 13.69 9.97 1.15
C LEU A 203 14.53 10.75 2.17
N ALA A 204 15.24 10.02 3.02
CA ALA A 204 16.15 10.64 3.99
C ALA A 204 17.35 11.26 3.27
N GLY A 205 17.83 12.40 3.80
CA GLY A 205 19.07 13.02 3.33
C GLY A 205 20.24 12.03 3.42
N GLN A 206 21.08 12.02 2.38
CA GLN A 206 22.18 11.06 2.17
C GLN A 206 21.73 9.59 2.13
N GLY A 207 20.44 9.38 1.90
CA GLY A 207 19.79 8.07 1.84
C GLY A 207 19.46 7.64 0.42
N GLN A 208 18.98 6.40 0.32
CA GLN A 208 18.40 5.86 -0.90
C GLN A 208 17.03 5.25 -0.60
N THR A 209 16.11 5.38 -1.55
CA THR A 209 14.82 4.69 -1.55
C THR A 209 14.73 3.83 -2.81
N VAL A 210 14.37 2.56 -2.65
CA VAL A 210 14.21 1.61 -3.76
C VAL A 210 12.74 1.34 -3.98
N VAL A 211 12.28 1.46 -5.22
CA VAL A 211 10.86 1.31 -5.61
C VAL A 211 10.74 0.27 -6.72
N LEU A 212 10.07 -0.84 -6.40
CA LEU A 212 9.75 -1.92 -7.33
C LEU A 212 8.36 -1.63 -7.93
N PRO A 213 8.23 -1.44 -9.25
CA PRO A 213 6.93 -1.46 -9.91
C PRO A 213 6.39 -2.90 -9.96
N VAL A 214 5.10 -3.06 -9.65
CA VAL A 214 4.38 -4.34 -9.72
C VAL A 214 3.17 -4.21 -10.64
N GLY A 215 2.75 -5.31 -11.25
CA GLY A 215 1.54 -5.37 -12.09
C GLY A 215 0.27 -5.37 -11.25
N GLN A 216 0.14 -4.50 -10.24
CA GLN A 216 -1.04 -4.44 -9.39
C GLN A 216 -1.65 -3.04 -9.35
N VAL A 217 -2.99 -3.00 -9.30
CA VAL A 217 -3.76 -1.75 -9.28
C VAL A 217 -4.90 -1.84 -8.27
N VAL A 218 -5.37 -0.70 -7.77
CA VAL A 218 -6.64 -0.60 -7.03
C VAL A 218 -7.61 0.27 -7.82
N LEU A 219 -8.84 -0.23 -7.96
CA LEU A 219 -9.96 0.47 -8.57
C LEU A 219 -11.03 0.80 -7.53
N ALA A 220 -11.64 1.98 -7.64
CA ALA A 220 -12.74 2.42 -6.78
C ALA A 220 -13.68 3.36 -7.53
N PHE A 221 -14.97 3.37 -7.18
CA PHE A 221 -15.88 4.45 -7.58
C PHE A 221 -16.09 5.41 -6.39
N ALA A 222 -16.05 6.71 -6.64
CA ALA A 222 -16.33 7.73 -5.63
C ALA A 222 -16.82 9.05 -6.23
N THR A 223 -17.62 9.80 -5.47
CA THR A 223 -17.93 11.22 -5.71
C THR A 223 -16.85 12.12 -5.13
N GLY A 224 -16.82 13.41 -5.51
CA GLY A 224 -15.90 14.40 -4.94
C GLY A 224 -14.41 14.09 -5.12
N SER A 225 -14.06 13.20 -6.06
CA SER A 225 -12.72 12.65 -6.20
C SER A 225 -11.65 13.73 -6.41
N PRO A 226 -10.47 13.60 -5.75
CA PRO A 226 -9.36 14.50 -5.97
C PRO A 226 -8.80 14.38 -7.40
N ALA A 227 -7.96 15.33 -7.80
CA ALA A 227 -7.34 15.30 -9.12
C ALA A 227 -6.24 14.22 -9.21
N PRO A 228 -5.96 13.65 -10.40
CA PRO A 228 -4.75 12.86 -10.60
C PRO A 228 -3.49 13.61 -10.13
N GLY A 229 -2.60 12.89 -9.47
CA GLY A 229 -1.44 13.43 -8.76
C GLY A 229 -1.70 13.79 -7.29
N SER A 230 -2.93 13.65 -6.77
CA SER A 230 -3.21 13.86 -5.35
C SER A 230 -2.93 12.63 -4.48
N VAL A 231 -2.31 12.84 -3.32
CA VAL A 231 -2.04 11.83 -2.29
C VAL A 231 -3.32 11.47 -1.52
N VAL A 232 -3.55 10.17 -1.30
CA VAL A 232 -4.76 9.65 -0.66
C VAL A 232 -4.38 8.58 0.38
N LYS A 233 -4.78 8.70 1.66
CA LYS A 233 -4.53 7.62 2.65
C LYS A 233 -5.70 6.67 2.83
N THR A 234 -6.92 7.14 2.60
CA THR A 234 -8.15 6.37 2.84
C THR A 234 -8.81 6.01 1.51
N ALA A 235 -9.32 4.78 1.39
CA ALA A 235 -10.10 4.39 0.21
C ALA A 235 -11.33 5.32 0.09
N PRO A 236 -11.56 5.98 -1.06
CA PRO A 236 -12.66 6.94 -1.21
C PRO A 236 -14.04 6.29 -1.40
N GLY A 237 -14.10 4.96 -1.39
CA GLY A 237 -15.29 4.13 -1.55
C GLY A 237 -14.92 2.64 -1.58
N PRO A 238 -15.88 1.73 -1.81
CA PRO A 238 -15.62 0.31 -2.02
C PRO A 238 -14.62 0.10 -3.17
N ALA A 239 -13.55 -0.65 -2.89
CA ALA A 239 -12.41 -0.76 -3.79
C ALA A 239 -11.96 -2.22 -3.97
N VAL A 240 -11.39 -2.53 -5.14
CA VAL A 240 -10.83 -3.84 -5.49
C VAL A 240 -9.37 -3.69 -5.88
N GLN A 241 -8.50 -4.52 -5.30
CA GLN A 241 -7.12 -4.71 -5.72
C GLN A 241 -7.08 -5.81 -6.79
N VAL A 242 -6.31 -5.59 -7.85
CA VAL A 242 -6.19 -6.50 -9.00
C VAL A 242 -4.70 -6.80 -9.22
N ASP A 243 -4.37 -8.08 -9.40
CA ASP A 243 -3.02 -8.62 -9.65
C ASP A 243 -2.91 -9.09 -11.10
N LEU A 244 -2.41 -8.19 -11.94
CA LEU A 244 -2.34 -8.30 -13.39
C LEU A 244 -1.14 -9.13 -13.86
N ASP A 245 -0.19 -9.40 -12.97
CA ASP A 245 0.88 -10.39 -13.20
C ASP A 245 0.34 -11.83 -13.13
N ARG A 246 -0.85 -12.03 -12.54
CA ARG A 246 -1.61 -13.30 -12.58
C ARG A 246 -2.58 -13.37 -13.76
N MET A 247 -3.27 -12.27 -14.05
CA MET A 247 -4.29 -12.23 -15.10
C MET A 247 -4.33 -10.87 -15.81
N SER A 248 -4.02 -10.86 -17.10
CA SER A 248 -4.15 -9.70 -17.99
C SER A 248 -4.56 -10.20 -19.39
N PRO A 249 -5.69 -9.75 -19.97
CA PRO A 249 -6.66 -8.82 -19.40
C PRO A 249 -7.34 -9.38 -18.14
N ALA A 250 -7.62 -8.52 -17.17
CA ALA A 250 -8.41 -8.85 -15.97
C ALA A 250 -9.87 -8.42 -16.16
N ASP A 251 -10.79 -9.39 -16.15
CA ASP A 251 -12.23 -9.15 -16.30
C ASP A 251 -12.91 -9.03 -14.93
N LEU A 252 -13.43 -7.83 -14.63
CA LEU A 252 -14.16 -7.49 -13.41
C LEU A 252 -15.62 -7.16 -13.74
N SER A 253 -16.49 -7.25 -12.74
CA SER A 253 -17.83 -6.67 -12.76
C SER A 253 -18.01 -5.71 -11.59
N TYR A 254 -18.76 -4.64 -11.81
CA TYR A 254 -19.19 -3.71 -10.77
C TYR A 254 -20.68 -3.42 -10.91
N ASP A 255 -21.35 -3.38 -9.77
CA ASP A 255 -22.74 -2.99 -9.63
C ASP A 255 -22.87 -2.15 -8.35
N VAL A 256 -23.71 -1.12 -8.37
CA VAL A 256 -23.79 -0.14 -7.27
C VAL A 256 -24.38 -0.71 -5.99
N GLU A 257 -25.28 -1.70 -6.09
CA GLU A 257 -25.95 -2.33 -4.95
C GLU A 257 -25.14 -3.53 -4.41
N SER A 258 -24.47 -4.29 -5.29
CA SER A 258 -23.73 -5.51 -4.92
C SER A 258 -22.20 -5.36 -4.89
N GLY A 259 -21.66 -4.25 -5.38
CA GLY A 259 -20.24 -3.90 -5.33
C GLY A 259 -19.38 -4.56 -6.42
N TRP A 260 -18.10 -4.77 -6.10
CA TRP A 260 -17.13 -5.41 -6.99
C TRP A 260 -17.26 -6.94 -6.96
N SER A 261 -17.23 -7.57 -8.13
CA SER A 261 -17.20 -9.02 -8.29
C SER A 261 -16.27 -9.46 -9.43
N TRP A 262 -15.73 -10.68 -9.35
CA TRP A 262 -14.77 -11.24 -10.30
C TRP A 262 -14.71 -12.77 -10.15
N ASP A 263 -14.23 -13.47 -11.17
CA ASP A 263 -14.09 -14.93 -11.20
C ASP A 263 -12.60 -15.33 -11.19
N GLY A 264 -12.02 -15.60 -10.00
CA GLY A 264 -10.65 -16.11 -9.86
C GLY A 264 -9.88 -15.56 -8.65
N ASP A 265 -8.60 -15.92 -8.53
CA ASP A 265 -7.70 -15.54 -7.43
C ASP A 265 -6.73 -14.39 -7.79
N PHE A 266 -7.09 -13.60 -8.80
CA PHE A 266 -6.33 -12.44 -9.27
C PHE A 266 -6.79 -11.11 -8.64
N ALA A 267 -7.90 -11.08 -7.90
CA ALA A 267 -8.40 -9.86 -7.28
C ALA A 267 -8.89 -10.08 -5.84
N ALA A 268 -8.93 -9.00 -5.07
CA ALA A 268 -9.36 -8.97 -3.67
C ALA A 268 -10.03 -7.65 -3.32
N ALA A 269 -11.06 -7.68 -2.48
CA ALA A 269 -11.65 -6.46 -1.92
C ALA A 269 -10.65 -5.77 -0.98
N VAL A 270 -10.54 -4.45 -1.08
CA VAL A 270 -9.66 -3.65 -0.21
C VAL A 270 -10.45 -3.22 1.03
N PRO A 271 -10.09 -3.69 2.24
CA PRO A 271 -10.75 -3.25 3.47
C PRO A 271 -10.44 -1.77 3.75
N GLY A 272 -11.37 -1.04 4.37
CA GLY A 272 -11.27 0.43 4.53
C GLY A 272 -9.98 0.92 5.22
N GLY A 273 -9.48 0.19 6.21
CA GLY A 273 -8.19 0.49 6.87
C GLY A 273 -6.95 -0.07 6.16
N GLY A 274 -7.11 -0.85 5.10
CA GLY A 274 -6.02 -1.52 4.37
C GLY A 274 -5.55 -0.80 3.10
N PHE A 275 -6.12 0.36 2.76
CA PHE A 275 -5.89 1.02 1.46
C PHE A 275 -4.41 1.30 1.16
N VAL A 276 -3.67 1.92 2.09
CA VAL A 276 -2.23 2.14 1.92
C VAL A 276 -1.47 0.81 1.79
N ALA A 277 -1.80 -0.19 2.62
CA ALA A 277 -1.14 -1.50 2.59
C ALA A 277 -1.42 -2.31 1.31
N ALA A 278 -2.53 -2.01 0.61
CA ALA A 278 -2.89 -2.56 -0.69
C ALA A 278 -2.17 -1.89 -1.87
N LEU A 279 -1.47 -0.77 -1.66
CA LEU A 279 -0.81 0.01 -2.72
C LEU A 279 0.67 0.30 -2.46
N VAL A 280 1.13 0.32 -1.21
CA VAL A 280 2.54 0.51 -0.86
C VAL A 280 2.97 -0.69 -0.03
N HIS A 281 3.44 -1.72 -0.73
CA HIS A 281 3.86 -2.97 -0.10
C HIS A 281 5.30 -2.84 0.44
N PRO A 282 5.66 -3.52 1.55
CA PRO A 282 7.05 -3.71 1.90
C PRO A 282 7.71 -4.62 0.87
N ALA A 283 8.83 -4.18 0.28
CA ALA A 283 9.64 -5.04 -0.57
C ALA A 283 10.25 -6.18 0.30
N PRO A 284 10.18 -7.45 -0.13
CA PRO A 284 10.64 -8.58 0.67
C PRO A 284 12.17 -8.66 0.69
N GLY A 285 12.80 -7.85 1.55
CA GLY A 285 14.21 -7.95 1.91
C GLY A 285 15.15 -8.00 0.71
N VAL A 286 14.89 -7.18 -0.32
CA VAL A 286 15.76 -7.07 -1.50
C VAL A 286 17.13 -6.69 -1.00
N ARG A 287 18.09 -7.61 -1.13
CA ARG A 287 19.44 -7.36 -0.65
C ARG A 287 20.10 -6.39 -1.62
N LEU A 288 20.12 -5.11 -1.27
CA LEU A 288 20.92 -4.08 -1.93
C LEU A 288 22.32 -4.65 -2.19
N GLY A 289 22.66 -4.88 -3.46
CA GLY A 289 23.91 -5.54 -3.85
C GLY A 289 25.18 -4.75 -3.49
N GLY A 290 25.02 -3.47 -3.13
CA GLY A 290 26.06 -2.58 -2.63
C GLY A 290 25.99 -2.43 -1.11
N GLY A 291 26.44 -3.44 -0.37
CA GLY A 291 26.51 -3.36 1.08
C GLY A 291 26.43 -4.72 1.76
N THR A 292 27.58 -5.38 1.91
CA THR A 292 27.75 -6.38 2.97
C THR A 292 27.74 -5.66 4.31
N GLY A 293 26.55 -5.29 4.79
CA GLY A 293 26.34 -5.02 6.21
C GLY A 293 26.91 -6.21 6.96
N SER A 294 27.92 -5.98 7.79
CA SER A 294 28.85 -6.99 8.30
C SER A 294 28.23 -7.86 9.40
N GLY A 295 26.99 -8.30 9.19
CA GLY A 295 26.28 -9.21 10.05
C GLY A 295 26.88 -10.60 9.96
N THR A 296 27.18 -11.19 11.11
CA THR A 296 27.58 -12.59 11.17
C THR A 296 26.37 -13.45 10.80
N PRO A 297 26.50 -14.42 9.88
CA PRO A 297 25.42 -15.36 9.61
C PRO A 297 25.16 -16.23 10.85
N VAL A 298 23.88 -16.39 11.19
CA VAL A 298 23.42 -17.16 12.34
C VAL A 298 22.36 -18.17 11.93
N SER A 299 22.29 -19.29 12.65
CA SER A 299 21.38 -20.40 12.35
C SER A 299 20.70 -20.95 13.61
N GLY A 300 19.62 -21.71 13.42
CA GLY A 300 18.87 -22.34 14.52
C GLY A 300 18.33 -21.33 15.52
N ILE A 301 17.65 -20.29 15.02
CA ILE A 301 17.11 -19.21 15.83
C ILE A 301 15.79 -19.67 16.45
N THR A 302 15.72 -19.68 17.78
CA THR A 302 14.51 -19.98 18.55
C THR A 302 14.14 -18.77 19.40
N LEU A 303 12.87 -18.36 19.33
CA LEU A 303 12.31 -17.25 20.09
C LEU A 303 11.40 -17.78 21.19
N ARG A 304 11.62 -17.32 22.43
CA ARG A 304 10.70 -17.53 23.55
C ARG A 304 10.19 -16.18 24.03
N ALA A 305 8.89 -16.01 24.18
CA ALA A 305 8.32 -14.79 24.73
C ALA A 305 8.74 -14.66 26.21
N VAL A 306 9.22 -13.48 26.62
CA VAL A 306 9.58 -13.23 28.02
C VAL A 306 8.39 -12.54 28.68
N ARG A 307 7.75 -13.24 29.63
CA ARG A 307 6.68 -12.66 30.46
C ARG A 307 7.31 -11.63 31.38
N GLU A 308 6.92 -10.36 31.26
CA GLU A 308 7.44 -9.32 32.16
C GLU A 308 6.87 -9.53 33.58
N PRO A 309 7.72 -9.60 34.61
CA PRO A 309 7.25 -9.67 36.00
C PRO A 309 6.58 -8.34 36.35
N GLY A 310 5.25 -8.37 36.52
CA GLY A 310 4.42 -7.20 36.76
C GLY A 310 3.23 -7.05 35.79
N ALA A 311 3.20 -7.78 34.67
CA ALA A 311 2.05 -7.81 33.78
C ALA A 311 0.91 -8.66 34.38
N VAL A 312 0.06 -8.01 35.20
CA VAL A 312 -1.14 -8.62 35.80
C VAL A 312 -2.09 -9.06 34.69
N ALA A 313 -2.48 -10.34 34.70
CA ALA A 313 -3.39 -10.89 33.70
C ALA A 313 -4.84 -10.46 33.99
N GLY A 314 -5.32 -9.43 33.28
CA GLY A 314 -6.70 -8.98 33.38
C GLY A 314 -7.64 -9.78 32.46
N ALA A 315 -8.30 -10.82 32.97
CA ALA A 315 -9.52 -11.38 32.38
C ALA A 315 -10.34 -12.26 33.37
N SER A 316 -11.59 -11.83 33.60
CA SER A 316 -12.82 -12.63 33.83
C SER A 316 -12.87 -13.84 34.78
N ALA A 317 -13.69 -13.66 35.83
CA ALA A 317 -14.72 -14.58 36.36
C ALA A 317 -14.34 -15.85 37.18
N GLY A 318 -14.84 -15.88 38.42
CA GLY A 318 -15.68 -16.99 38.89
C GLY A 318 -15.14 -17.96 39.97
N ALA A 319 -15.68 -17.81 41.19
CA ALA A 319 -15.78 -18.81 42.28
C ALA A 319 -14.56 -19.17 43.17
N SER A 320 -14.87 -19.21 44.47
CA SER A 320 -14.19 -19.81 45.64
C SER A 320 -13.80 -21.30 45.47
N ALA A 321 -12.83 -21.92 46.15
CA ALA A 321 -11.75 -21.53 47.09
C ALA A 321 -10.76 -22.76 47.17
N ASP A 322 -9.85 -23.02 48.13
CA ASP A 322 -9.48 -22.45 49.44
C ASP A 322 -8.04 -22.92 49.86
N ALA A 323 -7.64 -22.67 51.12
CA ALA A 323 -6.55 -23.31 51.90
C ALA A 323 -5.06 -23.00 51.57
N SER A 324 -4.47 -22.23 52.49
CA SER A 324 -3.28 -22.56 53.32
C SER A 324 -1.87 -22.79 52.73
N ALA A 325 -1.05 -21.75 52.88
CA ALA A 325 0.21 -21.66 53.65
C ALA A 325 1.53 -22.42 53.27
N ASP A 326 2.61 -21.64 53.43
CA ASP A 326 4.04 -21.95 53.67
C ASP A 326 4.92 -22.61 52.57
N GLY A 327 6.08 -21.98 52.30
CA GLY A 327 7.14 -22.50 51.42
C GLY A 327 8.21 -21.46 51.05
N GLU A 328 9.45 -21.70 51.50
CA GLU A 328 10.62 -20.81 51.40
C GLU A 328 11.10 -20.44 49.98
N GLY A 329 11.94 -19.39 49.93
CA GLY A 329 12.48 -18.79 48.72
C GLY A 329 13.27 -19.73 47.80
N ALA A 330 12.72 -19.98 46.62
CA ALA A 330 13.45 -20.46 45.46
C ALA A 330 13.85 -19.28 44.55
N ALA A 331 15.08 -19.31 44.01
CA ALA A 331 15.47 -18.39 42.95
C ALA A 331 14.50 -18.52 41.76
N GLN A 332 13.98 -17.40 41.25
CA GLN A 332 13.01 -17.38 40.15
C GLN A 332 13.64 -17.86 38.83
N GLY A 333 13.73 -19.18 38.67
CA GLY A 333 13.93 -19.81 37.38
C GLY A 333 12.77 -19.42 36.48
N VAL A 334 13.06 -18.68 35.41
CA VAL A 334 12.08 -18.37 34.37
C VAL A 334 11.68 -19.68 33.70
N ALA A 335 10.57 -20.28 34.15
CA ALA A 335 10.04 -21.52 33.61
C ALA A 335 9.83 -21.34 32.10
N ALA A 336 10.66 -22.03 31.32
CA ALA A 336 10.75 -21.80 29.89
C ALA A 336 9.52 -22.41 29.20
N GLY A 337 8.51 -21.59 28.94
CA GLY A 337 7.37 -21.95 28.10
C GLY A 337 7.79 -22.46 26.71
N PRO A 338 6.84 -23.06 25.97
CA PRO A 338 7.09 -23.51 24.60
C PRO A 338 7.62 -22.35 23.73
N PRO A 339 8.46 -22.65 22.72
CA PRO A 339 8.97 -21.62 21.81
C PRO A 339 7.79 -20.91 21.11
N ALA A 340 7.84 -19.58 21.09
CA ALA A 340 6.82 -18.74 20.48
C ALA A 340 7.01 -18.59 18.96
N ALA A 341 8.23 -18.80 18.48
CA ALA A 341 8.58 -18.77 17.06
C ALA A 341 9.94 -19.46 16.79
N VAL A 342 10.16 -19.89 15.55
CA VAL A 342 11.41 -20.51 15.09
C VAL A 342 11.82 -19.93 13.72
N ALA A 343 13.12 -19.79 13.50
CA ALA A 343 13.75 -19.44 12.23
C ALA A 343 14.97 -20.33 11.95
N SER A 344 15.09 -20.84 10.73
CA SER A 344 16.23 -21.67 10.32
C SER A 344 17.54 -20.88 10.24
N THR A 345 17.48 -19.64 9.74
CA THR A 345 18.63 -18.78 9.45
C THR A 345 18.33 -17.30 9.68
N GLY A 346 19.39 -16.50 9.85
CA GLY A 346 19.33 -15.06 9.97
C GLY A 346 20.70 -14.40 9.89
N THR A 347 20.74 -13.10 10.12
CA THR A 347 21.96 -12.30 10.22
C THR A 347 21.97 -11.51 11.53
N GLU A 348 23.15 -11.39 12.13
CA GLU A 348 23.36 -10.76 13.42
C GLU A 348 24.41 -9.65 13.32
N THR A 349 24.04 -8.42 13.69
CA THR A 349 24.99 -7.32 13.87
C THR A 349 25.35 -7.14 15.35
N ARG A 350 26.16 -6.14 15.71
CA ARG A 350 26.41 -5.79 17.12
C ARG A 350 25.12 -5.50 17.90
N THR A 351 24.11 -4.90 17.26
CA THR A 351 22.90 -4.36 17.91
C THR A 351 21.59 -5.01 17.46
N THR A 352 21.57 -5.77 16.37
CA THR A 352 20.35 -6.36 15.80
C THR A 352 20.50 -7.84 15.47
N ILE A 353 19.36 -8.53 15.39
CA ILE A 353 19.19 -9.85 14.77
C ILE A 353 18.05 -9.72 13.77
N THR A 354 18.25 -10.19 12.54
CA THR A 354 17.24 -10.20 11.48
C THR A 354 17.06 -11.62 10.96
N CYS A 355 15.82 -12.11 10.92
CA CYS A 355 15.51 -13.47 10.46
C CYS A 355 14.08 -13.57 9.89
N SER A 356 13.85 -14.56 9.04
CA SER A 356 12.49 -14.91 8.57
C SER A 356 11.94 -16.03 9.44
N LEU A 357 10.85 -15.75 10.15
CA LEU A 357 10.18 -16.73 11.01
C LEU A 357 9.24 -17.63 10.22
N ASP A 358 8.89 -18.76 10.80
CA ASP A 358 7.80 -19.60 10.31
C ASP A 358 6.49 -18.77 10.15
N PRO A 359 5.73 -18.90 9.04
CA PRO A 359 4.46 -18.20 8.82
C PRO A 359 3.44 -18.25 9.96
N ASP A 360 3.46 -19.30 10.79
CA ASP A 360 2.54 -19.50 11.92
C ASP A 360 3.12 -18.99 13.26
N SER A 361 4.29 -18.34 13.23
CA SER A 361 4.93 -17.70 14.38
C SER A 361 4.22 -16.41 14.82
N HIS A 362 3.77 -16.37 16.07
CA HIS A 362 3.13 -15.18 16.65
C HIS A 362 4.15 -14.27 17.38
N VAL A 363 4.75 -13.33 16.64
CA VAL A 363 5.63 -12.28 17.19
C VAL A 363 4.93 -10.92 17.12
N ALA A 364 4.71 -10.32 18.30
CA ALA A 364 4.16 -8.98 18.45
C ALA A 364 5.24 -7.92 18.26
N LEU A 365 4.90 -6.86 17.51
CA LEU A 365 5.73 -5.66 17.44
C LEU A 365 5.96 -5.11 18.85
N HIS A 366 7.19 -4.67 19.14
CA HIS A 366 7.64 -4.22 20.46
C HIS A 366 7.65 -5.26 21.59
N GLY A 367 7.20 -6.49 21.35
CA GLY A 367 7.32 -7.61 22.28
C GLY A 367 8.78 -7.94 22.60
N ARG A 368 9.01 -8.47 23.81
CA ARG A 368 10.34 -8.88 24.30
C ARG A 368 10.49 -10.39 24.23
N TYR A 369 11.61 -10.83 23.68
CA TYR A 369 11.87 -12.24 23.41
C TYR A 369 13.28 -12.60 23.84
N LEU A 370 13.43 -13.82 24.37
CA LEU A 370 14.73 -14.47 24.51
C LEU A 370 15.00 -15.21 23.19
N VAL A 371 16.06 -14.79 22.50
CA VAL A 371 16.54 -15.38 21.25
C VAL A 371 17.72 -16.29 21.56
N GLU A 372 17.57 -17.57 21.25
CA GLU A 372 18.63 -18.58 21.25
C GLU A 372 19.05 -18.83 19.81
N TYR A 373 20.34 -18.82 19.49
CA TYR A 373 20.85 -18.93 18.11
C TYR A 373 22.29 -19.47 18.09
N ARG A 374 22.78 -19.90 16.93
CA ARG A 374 24.18 -20.34 16.76
C ARG A 374 24.91 -19.42 15.79
N ARG A 375 26.11 -18.96 16.16
CA ARG A 375 27.08 -18.38 15.21
C ARG A 375 27.96 -19.50 14.67
N ALA A 376 28.39 -19.38 13.41
CA ALA A 376 29.25 -20.37 12.75
C ALA A 376 30.58 -20.68 13.46
N ARG A 377 31.05 -19.83 14.39
CA ARG A 377 32.36 -19.98 15.07
C ARG A 377 32.33 -19.92 16.61
N SER A 378 31.18 -19.66 17.26
CA SER A 378 31.14 -19.41 18.71
C SER A 378 30.02 -20.17 19.44
N GLY A 379 29.57 -21.29 18.89
CA GLY A 379 28.55 -22.15 19.50
C GLY A 379 27.18 -21.48 19.63
N GLY A 380 26.42 -21.94 20.64
CA GLY A 380 25.16 -21.32 21.02
C GLY A 380 25.36 -19.94 21.65
N GLN A 381 24.41 -19.06 21.43
CA GLN A 381 24.35 -17.70 21.96
C GLN A 381 22.92 -17.40 22.39
N ARG A 382 22.77 -16.56 23.42
CA ARG A 382 21.47 -16.11 23.93
C ARG A 382 21.44 -14.59 24.01
N ALA A 383 20.31 -13.99 23.67
CA ALA A 383 20.11 -12.54 23.78
C ALA A 383 18.66 -12.21 24.11
N LEU A 384 18.46 -11.30 25.06
CA LEU A 384 17.19 -10.63 25.26
C LEU A 384 17.05 -9.55 24.18
N VAL A 385 15.99 -9.64 23.38
CA VAL A 385 15.73 -8.75 22.25
C VAL A 385 14.34 -8.14 22.31
N ARG A 386 14.11 -7.05 21.58
CA ARG A 386 12.80 -6.45 21.34
C ARG A 386 12.51 -6.47 19.85
N CYS A 387 11.31 -6.91 19.45
CA CYS A 387 10.89 -6.79 18.06
C CYS A 387 10.73 -5.30 17.69
N THR A 388 11.49 -4.83 16.70
CA THR A 388 11.45 -3.44 16.20
C THR A 388 10.85 -3.32 14.82
N SER A 389 10.81 -4.40 14.04
CA SER A 389 9.97 -4.51 12.85
C SER A 389 9.38 -5.92 12.73
N VAL A 390 8.09 -5.97 12.42
CA VAL A 390 7.38 -7.14 11.92
C VAL A 390 7.16 -6.88 10.43
N ALA A 391 7.55 -7.82 9.56
CA ALA A 391 7.19 -7.71 8.15
C ALA A 391 5.67 -7.82 8.01
N ALA A 392 5.03 -6.97 7.18
CA ALA A 392 3.58 -6.99 7.00
C ALA A 392 3.05 -8.26 6.28
N ALA A 393 3.94 -9.15 5.82
CA ALA A 393 3.61 -10.41 5.19
C ALA A 393 4.05 -11.60 6.07
N ARG A 394 3.20 -12.63 6.18
CA ARG A 394 3.55 -13.92 6.81
C ARG A 394 4.85 -14.47 6.20
N GLY A 395 5.77 -14.93 7.05
CA GLY A 395 7.09 -15.44 6.63
C GLY A 395 8.12 -14.35 6.23
N GLY A 396 7.77 -13.07 6.32
CA GLY A 396 8.70 -11.98 6.04
C GLY A 396 9.78 -11.80 7.12
N ALA A 397 10.74 -10.91 6.87
CA ALA A 397 11.86 -10.67 7.77
C ALA A 397 11.44 -9.85 9.01
N TYR A 398 11.72 -10.39 10.19
CA TYR A 398 11.59 -9.71 11.47
C TYR A 398 12.95 -9.11 11.84
N THR A 399 12.97 -7.87 12.35
CA THR A 399 14.17 -7.29 12.94
C THR A 399 13.96 -7.09 14.43
N PHE A 400 14.93 -7.58 15.20
CA PHE A 400 14.98 -7.51 16.64
C PHE A 400 16.18 -6.67 17.08
N LYS A 401 15.94 -5.65 17.91
CA LYS A 401 17.01 -4.90 18.60
C LYS A 401 17.44 -5.68 19.84
N LYS A 402 18.73 -5.94 19.99
CA LYS A 402 19.29 -6.52 21.21
C LYS A 402 19.17 -5.54 22.36
N LEU A 403 18.66 -6.01 23.49
CA LEU A 403 18.59 -5.28 24.76
C LEU A 403 19.75 -5.69 25.66
N ARG A 404 20.02 -7.01 25.75
CA ARG A 404 21.12 -7.60 26.53
C ARG A 404 21.59 -8.87 25.83
N GLN A 405 22.90 -9.06 25.68
CA GLN A 405 23.46 -10.37 25.33
C GLN A 405 23.66 -11.15 26.64
N GLU A 406 23.26 -12.41 26.69
CA GLU A 406 23.47 -13.27 27.85
C GLU A 406 24.70 -14.12 27.60
N GLY A 407 25.59 -14.21 28.59
CA GLY A 407 26.79 -15.03 28.52
C GLY A 407 26.41 -16.50 28.38
N THR A 408 27.21 -17.26 27.62
CA THR A 408 26.98 -18.69 27.42
C THR A 408 27.08 -19.52 28.71
N ASP A 409 27.76 -18.97 29.73
CA ASP A 409 28.16 -19.67 30.96
C ASP A 409 27.22 -19.46 32.16
N GLY A 410 26.07 -18.82 31.96
CA GLY A 410 25.01 -18.72 32.99
C GLY A 410 25.39 -17.90 34.24
N ARG A 411 26.38 -17.01 34.14
CA ARG A 411 26.78 -16.01 35.15
C ARG A 411 26.51 -14.60 34.66
#